data_AF-A0A7C6EBU7-F1
#
_entry.id   AF-A0A7C6EBU7-F1
#
_cell.length_a   1.000
_cell.length_b   1.000
_cell.length_c   1.000
_cell.angle_alpha   90.00
_cell.angle_beta   90.00
_cell.angle_gamma   90.00
#
_symmetry.space_group_name_H-M   'P 1'
#
loop_
_entity.id
_entity.type
_entity.pdbx_description
1 polymer ?
#
loop_
_entity_poly.entity_id
_entity_poly.type
_entity_poly.pdbx_seq_one_letter_code
_entity_poly.pdbx_strand_id
1 'polypeptide(L)' 'MPIIYLKSGGYVECEGYTIRDGCIKAVGVKFNETKVPEQNAKQPEAAIPLDNVLFVLPKK' A
#
# COMPACT_ATOMS: atom_id res chain seq x y z
N MET A 1 -5.39 -2.92 -10.65
CA MET A 1 -4.59 -2.09 -9.74
C MET A 1 -3.90 -3.05 -8.79
N PRO A 2 -2.57 -2.99 -8.60
CA PRO A 2 -1.91 -3.82 -7.60
C PRO A 2 -2.48 -3.59 -6.20
N ILE A 3 -2.52 -4.65 -5.39
CA ILE A 3 -3.02 -4.61 -4.02
C ILE A 3 -1.92 -5.09 -3.07
N ILE A 4 -1.62 -4.31 -2.04
CA ILE A 4 -0.63 -4.62 -1.02
C ILE A 4 -1.37 -4.87 0.30
N TYR A 5 -1.32 -6.11 0.81
CA TYR A 5 -1.94 -6.46 2.09
C TYR A 5 -0.99 -6.16 3.25
N LEU A 6 -1.50 -5.51 4.29
CA LEU A 6 -0.69 -5.05 5.42
C LEU A 6 -0.84 -5.99 6.63
N LYS A 7 0.24 -6.25 7.36
CA LYS A 7 0.21 -7.02 8.62
C LYS A 7 -0.58 -6.29 9.71
N SER A 8 -0.57 -4.96 9.68
CA SER A 8 -1.40 -4.11 10.54
C SER A 8 -2.91 -4.23 10.28
N GLY A 9 -3.32 -4.96 9.24
CA GLY A 9 -4.69 -5.08 8.78
C GLY A 9 -5.01 -4.12 7.62
N GLY A 10 -6.03 -4.50 6.84
CA GLY A 10 -6.44 -3.79 5.63
C GLY A 10 -5.49 -4.00 4.45
N TYR A 11 -5.72 -3.22 3.40
CA TYR A 11 -4.93 -3.29 2.17
C TYR A 11 -4.80 -1.93 1.50
N VAL A 12 -3.79 -1.84 0.64
CA VAL A 12 -3.48 -0.65 -0.12
C VAL A 12 -3.68 -0.95 -1.60
N GLU A 13 -4.58 -0.21 -2.23
CA GLU A 13 -4.70 -0.16 -3.67
C GLU A 13 -3.75 0.93 -4.20
N CYS A 14 -3.04 0.65 -5.27
CA CYS A 14 -2.16 1.62 -5.92
C CYS A 14 -2.24 1.52 -7.43
N GLU A 15 -1.81 2.57 -8.13
CA GLU A 15 -1.70 2.57 -9.59
C GLU A 15 -0.41 1.87 -10.04
N GLY A 16 0.67 2.07 -9.27
CA GLY A 16 1.96 1.45 -9.48
C GLY A 16 2.76 1.38 -8.18
N TYR A 17 3.80 0.54 -8.17
CA TYR A 17 4.71 0.44 -7.04
C TYR A 17 6.11 0.02 -7.49
N THR A 18 7.10 0.31 -6.65
CA THR A 18 8.47 -0.21 -6.76
C THR A 18 8.89 -0.78 -5.42
N ILE A 19 9.76 -1.79 -5.44
CA ILE A 19 10.34 -2.39 -4.23
C ILE A 19 11.81 -2.00 -4.19
N ARG A 20 12.20 -1.19 -3.20
CA ARG A 20 13.58 -0.74 -3.04
C ARG A 20 13.84 -0.36 -1.58
N ASP A 21 15.09 -0.50 -1.14
CA ASP A 21 15.54 -0.01 0.17
C ASP A 21 14.69 -0.51 1.35
N GLY A 22 14.23 -1.78 1.29
CA GLY A 22 13.43 -2.38 2.35
C GLY A 22 11.98 -1.93 2.43
N CYS A 23 11.48 -1.19 1.44
CA CYS A 23 10.10 -0.72 1.39
C CYS A 23 9.46 -0.88 0.01
N ILE A 24 8.13 -0.85 -0.02
CA ILE A 24 7.33 -0.66 -1.22
C ILE A 24 7.00 0.82 -1.34
N LYS A 25 7.45 1.47 -2.41
CA LYS A 25 7.02 2.83 -2.76
C LYS A 25 5.86 2.71 -3.75
N ALA A 26 4.66 3.05 -3.29
CA ALA A 26 3.43 3.00 -4.07
C ALA A 26 2.98 4.40 -4.49
N VAL A 27 2.39 4.52 -5.68
CA VAL A 27 1.84 5.77 -6.23
C VAL A 27 0.35 5.63 -6.50
N GLY A 28 -0.40 6.73 -6.39
CA GLY A 28 -1.86 6.74 -6.58
C GLY A 28 -2.56 5.85 -5.54
N VAL A 29 -2.26 6.10 -4.26
CA VAL A 29 -2.49 5.18 -3.16
C VAL A 29 -3.87 5.40 -2.54
N LYS A 30 -4.58 4.30 -2.29
CA LYS A 30 -5.79 4.28 -1.48
C LYS A 30 -5.70 3.20 -0.40
N PHE A 31 -5.77 3.61 0.85
CA PHE A 31 -5.86 2.73 2.00
C PHE A 31 -7.32 2.30 2.21
N ASN A 32 -7.57 1.00 2.20
CA ASN A 32 -8.89 0.41 2.44
C ASN A 32 -8.82 -0.51 3.66
N GLU A 33 -9.90 -0.57 4.45
CA GLU A 33 -10.00 -1.43 5.65
C GLU A 33 -8.84 -1.22 6.66
N THR A 34 -8.26 -0.02 6.67
CA THR A 34 -7.20 0.37 7.61
C THR A 34 -7.75 1.30 8.69
N LYS A 35 -6.96 1.53 9.74
CA LYS A 35 -7.25 2.54 10.79
C LYS A 35 -6.86 3.97 10.38
N VAL A 36 -6.53 4.19 9.10
CA VAL A 36 -6.14 5.51 8.60
C VAL A 36 -7.38 6.41 8.56
N PRO A 37 -7.31 7.66 9.07
CA PRO A 37 -8.42 8.61 8.95
C PRO A 37 -8.84 8.82 7.50
N GLU A 38 -10.13 8.97 7.21
CA GLU A 38 -10.65 9.05 5.83
C GLU A 38 -10.00 10.15 4.98
N GLN A 39 -9.69 11.30 5.58
CA GLN A 39 -8.98 12.41 4.94
C GLN A 39 -7.57 12.06 4.45
N ASN A 40 -6.96 11.03 5.04
CA ASN A 40 -5.63 10.53 4.71
C ASN A 40 -5.68 9.19 3.98
N ALA A 41 -6.88 8.66 3.68
CA ALA A 41 -7.04 7.37 3.04
C ALA A 41 -6.62 7.40 1.55
N LYS A 42 -6.60 8.57 0.91
CA LYS A 42 -6.07 8.76 -0.44
C LYS A 42 -4.82 9.62 -0.40
N GLN A 43 -3.73 9.12 -0.96
CA GLN A 43 -2.44 9.81 -0.97
C GLN A 43 -1.78 9.66 -2.34
N PRO A 44 -1.02 10.67 -2.80
CA PRO A 44 -0.30 10.57 -4.06
C PRO A 44 0.78 9.50 -4.01
N GLU A 45 1.45 9.35 -2.86
CA GLU A 45 2.52 8.38 -2.64
C GLU A 45 2.49 7.82 -1.22
N ALA A 46 2.94 6.57 -1.05
CA ALA A 46 3.16 5.97 0.25
C ALA A 46 4.40 5.06 0.24
N ALA A 47 5.20 5.14 1.29
CA ALA A 47 6.29 4.20 1.55
C ALA A 47 5.83 3.19 2.61
N ILE A 48 5.73 1.92 2.21
CA ILE A 48 5.26 0.83 3.07
C ILE A 48 6.46 -0.06 3.40
N PRO A 49 6.93 -0.10 4.66
CA PRO A 49 7.99 -0.99 5.08
C PRO A 49 7.66 -2.47 4.78
N LEU A 50 8.62 -3.23 4.25
CA LEU A 50 8.40 -4.64 3.87
C LEU A 50 8.07 -5.53 5.08
N ASP A 51 8.53 -5.16 6.27
CA ASP A 51 8.18 -5.84 7.52
C ASP A 51 6.69 -5.74 7.85
N ASN A 52 5.97 -4.72 7.36
CA ASN A 52 4.52 -4.57 7.48
C ASN A 52 3.74 -5.12 6.27
N VAL A 53 4.40 -5.75 5.29
CA VAL A 53 3.72 -6.36 4.13
C VAL A 53 3.46 -7.85 4.38
N LEU A 54 2.22 -8.30 4.12
CA LEU A 54 1.87 -9.72 4.10
C LEU A 54 2.19 -10.32 2.73
N PHE A 55 1.58 -9.78 1.68
CA PHE A 55 1.81 -10.15 0.29
C PHE A 55 1.33 -9.05 -0.65
N VAL A 56 1.78 -9.12 -1.90
CA VAL A 56 1.39 -8.20 -2.97
C VAL A 56 0.68 -9.00 -4.04
N LEU A 57 -0.52 -8.56 -4.44
CA LEU A 57 -1.21 -9.03 -5.63
C LEU A 57 -0.86 -8.09 -6.79
N PRO A 58 -0.02 -8.52 -7.74
CA PRO A 58 0.30 -7.71 -8.91
C PRO A 58 -0.96 -7.53 -9.78
N LYS A 59 -0.97 -6.47 -10.59
CA LYS A 59 -1.97 -6.31 -11.64
C LYS A 59 -1.80 -7.48 -12.64
N LYS A 60 -2.89 -8.16 -12.98
CA LYS A 60 -2.91 -9.11 -14.10
C LYS A 60 -2.53 -8.43 -15.40
#